data_AF-A0A2N6Q6F9-F1
#
_entry.id   AF-A0A2N6Q6F9-F1
#
_cell.length_a   1.000
_cell.length_b   1.000
_cell.length_c   1.000
_cell.angle_alpha   90.00
_cell.angle_beta   90.00
_cell.angle_gamma   90.00
#
_symmetry.space_group_name_H-M   'P 1'
#
loop_
_entity.id
_entity.type
_entity.pdbx_description
1 polymer ?
#
loop_
_entity_poly.entity_id
_entity_poly.type
_entity_poly.pdbx_seq_one_letter_code
_entity_poly.pdbx_strand_id
1 'polypeptide(L)'
;MIGKQTKGTSFGGCVRYVLKEEKSKLLEAVGVEGTPEQMAEQFELQALLNDKVKNIIGHTSLNFSPEDSARLKSDDALMLNIAHDYMKLMGIENTQYIIARHIDREHPHCHIVFNRVDNDGKTISDKNDFRRNERVCKMLTAKYRLHFANGKDHIKEERLRPYDKAKHEIYKALKEELPKAHSWEDLKDALADRDIDMKFKVCRTTREIQGVKFEYNGFSFSGSKVSREFSYLNIDNRLEENACASLLESAKQEPKQQKEEVQQNVSHSDDSFGFNLGLLNGNSSYDATAAEEAEFNRLMKKKKAKRKRGFHL
;
A
#
# COMPACT_ATOMS: atom_id res chain seq x y z
N MET A 1 11.02 4.24 8.37
CA MET A 1 11.82 3.13 8.93
C MET A 1 11.30 1.76 8.48
N ILE A 2 12.17 0.77 8.27
CA ILE A 2 11.85 -0.63 7.93
C ILE A 2 12.60 -1.58 8.87
N GLY A 3 11.88 -2.40 9.63
CA GLY A 3 12.44 -3.50 10.43
C GLY A 3 12.50 -4.80 9.66
N LYS A 4 13.68 -5.42 9.57
CA LYS A 4 13.89 -6.77 8.98
C LYS A 4 14.27 -7.74 10.08
N GLN A 5 13.42 -8.74 10.32
CA GLN A 5 13.64 -9.78 11.32
C GLN A 5 14.24 -11.04 10.69
N THR A 6 15.17 -11.64 11.41
CA THR A 6 15.78 -12.95 11.18
C THR A 6 15.80 -13.73 12.49
N LYS A 7 15.81 -15.06 12.39
CA LYS A 7 15.90 -15.98 13.53
C LYS A 7 17.05 -16.93 13.28
N GLY A 8 17.68 -17.41 14.34
CA GLY A 8 18.87 -18.25 14.26
C GLY A 8 19.00 -19.21 15.44
N THR A 9 20.01 -20.09 15.34
CA THR A 9 20.20 -21.26 16.20
C THR A 9 21.52 -21.28 16.96
N SER A 10 22.44 -20.33 16.71
CA SER A 10 23.66 -20.13 17.51
C SER A 10 24.17 -18.70 17.46
N PHE A 11 24.46 -18.13 18.63
CA PHE A 11 24.81 -16.73 18.82
C PHE A 11 26.20 -16.38 18.28
N GLY A 12 27.17 -17.29 18.29
CA GLY A 12 28.56 -16.98 17.92
C GLY A 12 28.72 -16.36 16.53
N GLY A 13 27.95 -16.82 15.54
CA GLY A 13 27.92 -16.21 14.20
C GLY A 13 27.16 -14.87 14.15
N CYS A 14 26.10 -14.73 14.94
CA CYS A 14 25.24 -13.55 14.95
C CYS A 14 25.90 -12.37 15.67
N VAL A 15 26.45 -12.61 16.87
CA VAL A 15 27.12 -11.59 17.69
C VAL A 15 28.39 -11.09 17.02
N ARG A 16 29.26 -11.97 16.49
CA ARG A 16 30.44 -11.54 15.70
C ARG A 16 30.09 -10.74 14.45
N TYR A 17 28.96 -11.02 13.80
CA TYR A 17 28.51 -10.22 12.65
C TYR A 17 28.00 -8.84 13.10
N VAL A 18 27.21 -8.79 14.18
CA VAL A 18 26.59 -7.56 14.68
C VAL A 18 27.59 -6.63 15.37
N LEU A 19 28.60 -7.20 16.04
CA LEU A 19 29.67 -6.48 16.73
C LEU A 19 30.99 -6.48 15.95
N LYS A 20 30.94 -6.63 14.62
CA LYS A 20 32.15 -6.58 13.80
C LYS A 20 32.82 -5.21 13.95
N GLU A 21 34.06 -5.23 14.44
CA GLU A 21 34.93 -4.07 14.56
C GLU A 21 35.08 -3.34 13.21
N GLU A 22 35.42 -2.05 13.25
CA GLU A 22 35.43 -1.09 12.12
C GLU A 22 34.06 -0.81 11.48
N LYS A 23 33.10 -1.74 11.57
CA LYS A 23 31.78 -1.65 10.91
C LYS A 23 30.62 -1.36 11.84
N SER A 24 30.84 -1.48 13.15
CA SER A 24 29.79 -1.32 14.15
C SER A 24 30.27 -0.55 15.38
N LYS A 25 29.29 -0.02 16.12
CA LYS A 25 29.45 0.53 17.47
C LYS A 25 28.39 -0.11 18.35
N LEU A 26 28.81 -0.83 19.40
CA LEU A 26 27.89 -1.27 20.45
C LEU A 26 27.30 -0.03 21.13
N LEU A 27 25.97 0.08 21.17
CA LEU A 27 25.27 1.17 21.85
C LEU A 27 24.85 0.74 23.26
N GLU A 28 24.44 -0.52 23.41
CA GLU A 28 23.95 -1.06 24.69
C GLU A 28 24.07 -2.58 24.72
N ALA A 29 24.33 -3.14 25.91
CA ALA A 29 24.25 -4.56 26.22
C ALA A 29 23.56 -4.75 27.57
N VAL A 30 22.62 -5.69 27.67
CA VAL A 30 21.88 -5.99 28.90
C VAL A 30 21.91 -7.49 29.15
N GLY A 31 22.39 -7.89 30.33
CA GLY A 31 22.53 -9.28 30.75
C GLY A 31 23.67 -10.06 30.06
N VAL A 32 24.50 -9.39 29.26
CA VAL A 32 25.73 -9.94 28.65
C VAL A 32 26.84 -8.89 28.66
N GLU A 33 28.09 -9.32 28.83
CA GLU A 33 29.29 -8.46 28.85
C GLU A 33 30.53 -9.12 28.22
N GLY A 34 31.62 -8.36 28.05
CA GLY A 34 32.89 -8.87 27.53
C GLY A 34 33.05 -8.80 26.00
N THR A 35 33.88 -9.68 25.44
CA THR A 35 34.10 -9.78 23.98
C THR A 35 32.89 -10.35 23.23
N PRO A 36 32.80 -10.23 21.89
CA PRO A 36 31.72 -10.84 21.10
C PRO A 36 31.56 -12.36 21.33
N GLU A 37 32.66 -13.08 21.59
CA GLU A 37 32.68 -14.49 21.94
C GLU A 37 32.08 -14.72 23.34
N GLN A 38 32.53 -13.97 24.35
CA GLN A 38 32.02 -14.07 25.73
C GLN A 38 30.53 -13.72 25.81
N MET A 39 30.09 -12.67 25.10
CA MET A 39 28.68 -12.31 25.01
C MET A 39 27.86 -13.42 24.34
N ALA A 40 28.39 -14.03 23.27
CA ALA A 40 27.72 -15.16 22.63
C ALA A 40 27.58 -16.37 23.57
N GLU A 41 28.62 -16.71 24.33
CA GLU A 41 28.56 -17.78 25.34
C GLU A 41 27.50 -17.50 26.42
N GLN A 42 27.42 -16.26 26.93
CA GLN A 42 26.39 -15.85 27.90
C GLN A 42 24.96 -15.94 27.34
N PHE A 43 24.77 -15.62 26.06
CA PHE A 43 23.50 -15.82 25.37
C PHE A 43 23.12 -17.30 25.23
N GLU A 44 24.08 -18.16 24.84
CA GLU A 44 23.85 -19.61 24.72
C GLU A 44 23.51 -20.22 26.09
N LEU A 45 24.17 -19.78 27.18
CA LEU A 45 23.88 -20.24 28.54
C LEU A 45 22.44 -19.95 28.97
N GLN A 46 21.90 -18.76 28.71
CA GLN A 46 20.48 -18.47 28.99
C GLN A 46 19.53 -19.29 28.11
N ALA A 47 19.91 -19.60 26.87
CA ALA A 47 19.08 -20.42 25.98
C ALA A 47 18.87 -21.85 26.52
N LEU A 48 19.79 -22.36 27.35
CA LEU A 48 19.66 -23.67 28.01
C LEU A 48 18.48 -23.76 28.99
N LEU A 49 17.89 -22.63 29.43
CA LEU A 49 16.67 -22.64 30.25
C LEU A 49 15.46 -23.24 29.50
N ASN A 50 15.51 -23.37 28.16
CA ASN A 50 14.41 -23.95 27.37
C ASN A 50 14.87 -24.62 26.07
N ASP A 51 15.28 -25.89 26.18
CA ASP A 51 15.75 -26.76 25.09
C ASP A 51 14.75 -26.99 23.93
N LYS A 52 13.47 -26.64 24.12
CA LYS A 52 12.39 -26.76 23.13
C LYS A 52 12.47 -25.64 22.08
N VAL A 53 13.06 -24.49 22.42
CA VAL A 53 13.23 -23.37 21.49
C VAL A 53 14.39 -23.68 20.54
N LYS A 54 14.09 -24.04 19.29
CA LYS A 54 15.16 -24.33 18.29
C LYS A 54 15.75 -23.05 17.68
N ASN A 55 14.91 -22.04 17.46
CA ASN A 55 15.31 -20.73 17.00
C ASN A 55 15.48 -19.79 18.21
N ILE A 56 16.58 -19.95 18.95
CA ILE A 56 16.88 -19.22 20.19
C ILE A 56 17.18 -17.73 19.97
N ILE A 57 17.59 -17.33 18.76
CA ILE A 57 17.95 -15.94 18.47
C ILE A 57 16.78 -15.18 17.86
N GLY A 58 16.49 -14.01 18.43
CA GLY A 58 15.78 -12.94 17.75
C GLY A 58 16.75 -11.89 17.25
N HIS A 59 16.79 -11.64 15.94
CA HIS A 59 17.65 -10.62 15.35
C HIS A 59 16.82 -9.70 14.46
N THR A 60 16.81 -8.39 14.77
CA THR A 60 16.15 -7.37 13.94
C THR A 60 17.17 -6.33 13.50
N SER A 61 17.20 -5.98 12.21
CA SER A 61 17.77 -4.70 11.78
C SER A 61 16.68 -3.64 11.59
N LEU A 62 16.82 -2.49 12.24
CA LEU A 62 16.00 -1.30 12.01
C LEU A 62 16.73 -0.39 11.02
N ASN A 63 16.16 -0.25 9.83
CA ASN A 63 16.77 0.47 8.71
C ASN A 63 16.01 1.78 8.52
N PHE A 64 16.72 2.91 8.54
CA PHE A 64 16.15 4.24 8.42
C PHE A 64 16.28 4.76 6.97
N SER A 65 15.55 5.82 6.62
CA SER A 65 15.68 6.41 5.29
C SER A 65 17.02 7.14 5.16
N PRO A 66 17.65 7.19 3.96
CA PRO A 66 18.71 8.16 3.68
C PRO A 66 18.29 9.60 4.04
N GLU A 67 17.02 9.96 3.86
CA GLU A 67 16.45 11.26 4.24
C GLU A 67 16.50 11.54 5.76
N ASP A 68 16.51 10.49 6.60
CA ASP A 68 16.63 10.64 8.06
C ASP A 68 18.11 10.80 8.51
N SER A 69 19.08 10.72 7.60
CA SER A 69 20.51 10.63 7.94
C SER A 69 21.03 11.84 8.71
N ALA A 70 20.63 13.06 8.34
CA ALA A 70 21.08 14.26 9.03
C ALA A 70 20.71 14.28 10.53
N ARG A 71 19.60 13.62 10.90
CA ARG A 71 19.15 13.50 12.29
C ARG A 71 19.74 12.28 12.99
N LEU A 72 19.84 11.15 12.31
CA LEU A 72 20.19 9.88 12.94
C LEU A 72 21.69 9.54 12.89
N LYS A 73 22.47 10.07 11.94
CA LYS A 73 23.85 9.59 11.66
C LYS A 73 24.82 9.73 12.83
N SER A 74 24.58 10.70 13.72
CA SER A 74 25.38 10.95 14.93
C SER A 74 24.59 10.92 16.25
N ASP A 75 23.26 10.72 16.20
CA ASP A 75 22.40 10.68 17.39
C ASP A 75 22.13 9.23 17.81
N ASP A 76 23.04 8.68 18.60
CA ASP A 76 22.92 7.34 19.17
C ASP A 76 21.80 7.25 20.22
N ALA A 77 21.51 8.35 20.92
CA ALA A 77 20.46 8.39 21.95
C ALA A 77 19.06 8.31 21.32
N LEU A 78 18.81 9.03 20.22
CA LEU A 78 17.59 8.89 19.42
C LEU A 78 17.47 7.48 18.84
N MET A 79 18.58 6.89 18.37
CA MET A 79 18.61 5.52 17.84
C MET A 79 18.25 4.47 18.90
N LEU A 80 18.80 4.59 20.12
CA LEU A 80 18.44 3.76 21.28
C LEU A 80 16.97 3.94 21.67
N ASN A 81 16.49 5.18 21.79
CA ASN A 81 15.09 5.47 22.11
C ASN A 81 14.10 4.78 21.14
N ILE A 82 14.39 4.83 19.82
CA ILE A 82 13.58 4.15 18.80
C ILE A 82 13.67 2.62 18.96
N ALA A 83 14.84 2.08 19.28
CA ALA A 83 15.06 0.64 19.46
C ALA A 83 14.35 0.09 20.71
N HIS A 84 14.40 0.78 21.85
CA HIS A 84 13.65 0.41 23.07
C HIS A 84 12.13 0.44 22.84
N ASP A 85 11.62 1.50 22.22
CA ASP A 85 10.22 1.60 21.81
C ASP A 85 9.81 0.42 20.92
N TYR A 86 10.64 0.08 19.93
CA TYR A 86 10.42 -1.05 19.05
C TYR A 86 10.39 -2.38 19.83
N MET A 87 11.35 -2.61 20.73
CA MET A 87 11.43 -3.81 21.55
C MET A 87 10.17 -3.98 22.41
N LYS A 88 9.79 -2.94 23.16
CA LYS A 88 8.58 -2.93 23.99
C LYS A 88 7.32 -3.22 23.18
N LEU A 89 7.14 -2.56 22.03
CA LEU A 89 5.99 -2.76 21.16
C LEU A 89 5.98 -4.11 20.42
N MET A 90 7.14 -4.75 20.30
CA MET A 90 7.27 -6.12 19.82
C MET A 90 7.06 -7.16 20.91
N GLY A 91 7.11 -6.80 22.19
CA GLY A 91 7.10 -7.73 23.33
C GLY A 91 8.47 -8.42 23.53
N ILE A 92 9.55 -7.69 23.27
CA ILE A 92 10.94 -8.10 23.54
C ILE A 92 11.31 -7.45 24.88
N GLU A 93 10.95 -8.13 25.97
CA GLU A 93 11.11 -7.70 27.35
C GLU A 93 11.57 -8.91 28.19
N ASN A 94 12.09 -8.68 29.40
CA ASN A 94 12.61 -9.73 30.31
C ASN A 94 13.66 -10.68 29.69
N THR A 95 14.56 -10.18 28.83
CA THR A 95 15.56 -11.02 28.17
C THR A 95 16.90 -10.30 28.01
N GLN A 96 17.98 -11.06 27.84
CA GLN A 96 19.26 -10.54 27.37
C GLN A 96 19.13 -9.92 25.99
N TYR A 97 19.84 -8.82 25.75
CA TYR A 97 19.96 -8.24 24.42
C TYR A 97 21.21 -7.37 24.25
N ILE A 98 21.57 -7.14 22.98
CA ILE A 98 22.53 -6.12 22.54
C ILE A 98 21.92 -5.25 21.45
N ILE A 99 22.23 -3.96 21.47
CA ILE A 99 21.91 -3.01 20.41
C ILE A 99 23.22 -2.47 19.84
N ALA A 100 23.46 -2.70 18.56
CA ALA A 100 24.64 -2.19 17.86
C ALA A 100 24.25 -1.36 16.64
N ARG A 101 24.87 -0.20 16.51
CA ARG A 101 24.80 0.64 15.31
C ARG A 101 25.75 0.09 14.26
N HIS A 102 25.31 0.03 12.99
CA HIS A 102 26.20 -0.27 11.86
C HIS A 102 26.52 1.02 11.09
N ILE A 103 27.79 1.16 10.70
CA ILE A 103 28.33 2.34 9.99
C ILE A 103 28.89 1.98 8.60
N ASP A 104 28.69 0.74 8.15
CA ASP A 104 29.16 0.19 6.87
C ASP A 104 28.28 0.57 5.65
N ARG A 105 27.22 1.36 5.86
CA ARG A 105 26.28 1.79 4.81
C ARG A 105 25.94 3.27 4.92
N GLU A 106 25.55 3.82 3.79
CA GLU A 106 25.07 5.19 3.65
C GLU A 106 23.84 5.49 4.51
N HIS A 107 22.87 4.58 4.57
CA HIS A 107 21.67 4.74 5.39
C HIS A 107 21.93 4.32 6.85
N PRO A 108 21.53 5.12 7.85
CA PRO A 108 21.65 4.73 9.24
C PRO A 108 20.80 3.48 9.51
N HIS A 109 21.36 2.57 10.30
CA HIS A 109 20.67 1.39 10.76
C HIS A 109 21.31 0.86 12.06
N CYS A 110 20.50 0.17 12.86
CA CYS A 110 20.95 -0.57 14.02
C CYS A 110 20.42 -2.01 14.00
N HIS A 111 21.12 -2.86 14.73
CA HIS A 111 20.83 -4.26 14.93
C HIS A 111 20.50 -4.50 16.40
N ILE A 112 19.39 -5.19 16.64
CA ILE A 112 18.94 -5.66 17.94
C ILE A 112 19.06 -7.18 17.90
N VAL A 113 19.89 -7.75 18.77
CA VAL A 113 20.01 -9.20 18.98
C VAL A 113 19.53 -9.49 20.39
N PHE A 114 18.61 -10.42 20.55
CA PHE A 114 18.03 -10.78 21.84
C PHE A 114 17.79 -12.28 21.96
N ASN A 115 17.76 -12.78 23.20
CA ASN A 115 17.42 -14.17 23.46
C ASN A 115 15.91 -14.38 23.40
N ARG A 116 15.46 -15.40 22.65
CA ARG A 116 14.05 -15.82 22.62
C ARG A 116 13.67 -16.72 23.78
N VAL A 117 14.65 -17.19 24.55
CA VAL A 117 14.45 -17.71 25.89
C VAL A 117 14.64 -16.53 26.85
N ASP A 118 13.56 -16.12 27.49
CA ASP A 118 13.57 -15.01 28.45
C ASP A 118 14.23 -15.43 29.77
N ASN A 119 14.39 -14.49 30.70
CA ASN A 119 15.09 -14.72 31.97
C ASN A 119 14.37 -15.73 32.89
N ASP A 120 13.09 -16.04 32.62
CA ASP A 120 12.28 -17.05 33.32
C ASP A 120 12.27 -18.40 32.56
N GLY A 121 13.04 -18.53 31.47
CA GLY A 121 13.00 -19.69 30.57
C GLY A 121 11.78 -19.74 29.63
N LYS A 122 10.95 -18.70 29.56
CA LYS A 122 9.76 -18.65 28.70
C LYS A 122 10.14 -18.24 27.28
N THR A 123 9.33 -18.65 26.30
CA THR A 123 9.61 -18.36 24.89
C THR A 123 9.00 -17.04 24.43
N ILE A 124 9.83 -16.08 24.02
CA ILE A 124 9.39 -14.90 23.27
C ILE A 124 8.87 -15.35 21.89
N SER A 125 7.57 -15.16 21.67
CA SER A 125 6.87 -15.71 20.51
C SER A 125 7.07 -14.90 19.24
N ASP A 126 7.47 -15.58 18.16
CA ASP A 126 7.53 -15.09 16.77
C ASP A 126 6.16 -15.13 16.06
N LYS A 127 5.08 -15.51 16.77
CA LYS A 127 3.74 -15.63 16.17
C LYS A 127 3.23 -14.27 15.66
N ASN A 128 3.03 -14.21 14.34
CA ASN A 128 2.63 -13.01 13.58
C ASN A 128 3.61 -11.82 13.69
N ASP A 129 4.88 -12.06 14.03
CA ASP A 129 5.86 -10.99 14.27
C ASP A 129 6.11 -10.11 13.05
N PHE A 130 6.13 -10.65 11.83
CA PHE A 130 6.19 -9.87 10.58
C PHE A 130 5.07 -8.82 10.47
N ARG A 131 3.83 -9.18 10.82
CA ARG A 131 2.67 -8.24 10.82
C ARG A 131 2.75 -7.23 11.97
N ARG A 132 3.25 -7.66 13.14
CA ARG A 132 3.47 -6.80 14.30
C ARG A 132 4.52 -5.74 13.96
N ASN A 133 5.68 -6.16 13.47
CA ASN A 133 6.78 -5.32 13.01
C ASN A 133 6.36 -4.32 11.94
N GLU A 134 5.58 -4.71 10.93
CA GLU A 134 5.10 -3.75 9.92
C GLU A 134 4.28 -2.62 10.57
N ARG A 135 3.39 -2.97 11.52
CA ARG A 135 2.59 -2.00 12.28
C ARG A 135 3.46 -1.12 13.18
N VAL A 136 4.38 -1.72 13.94
CA VAL A 136 5.30 -1.02 14.84
C VAL A 136 6.21 -0.06 14.05
N CYS A 137 6.81 -0.51 12.94
CA CYS A 137 7.66 0.32 12.10
C CYS A 137 6.91 1.54 11.54
N LYS A 138 5.66 1.37 11.06
CA LYS A 138 4.83 2.49 10.60
C LYS A 138 4.49 3.45 11.74
N MET A 139 4.12 2.92 12.90
CA MET A 139 3.77 3.74 14.08
C MET A 139 4.97 4.52 14.62
N LEU A 140 6.16 3.91 14.70
CA LEU A 140 7.38 4.59 15.12
C LEU A 140 7.90 5.59 14.07
N THR A 141 7.72 5.29 12.78
CA THR A 141 7.98 6.26 11.70
C THR A 141 7.11 7.52 11.90
N ALA A 142 5.83 7.37 12.26
CA ALA A 142 4.98 8.51 12.64
C ALA A 142 5.45 9.20 13.94
N LYS A 143 5.64 8.44 15.05
CA LYS A 143 5.98 8.97 16.39
C LYS A 143 7.23 9.85 16.35
N TYR A 144 8.28 9.39 15.69
CA TYR A 144 9.56 10.09 15.61
C TYR A 144 9.69 11.07 14.43
N ARG A 145 8.59 11.27 13.67
CA ARG A 145 8.55 12.09 12.45
C ARG A 145 9.68 11.71 11.49
N LEU A 146 9.84 10.42 11.23
CA LEU A 146 10.81 9.88 10.30
C LEU A 146 10.21 9.82 8.89
N HIS A 147 11.06 9.75 7.88
CA HIS A 147 10.62 9.63 6.50
C HIS A 147 9.88 8.30 6.28
N PHE A 148 8.64 8.41 5.81
CA PHE A 148 7.91 7.28 5.25
C PHE A 148 8.51 6.96 3.90
N ALA A 149 8.94 5.71 3.69
CA ALA A 149 9.37 5.27 2.39
C ALA A 149 8.26 5.57 1.37
N ASN A 150 8.62 6.27 0.30
CA ASN A 150 7.75 6.44 -0.86
C ASN A 150 7.17 5.09 -1.30
N GLY A 151 5.98 5.13 -1.92
CA GLY A 151 5.20 3.95 -2.25
C GLY A 151 5.85 3.03 -3.28
N LYS A 152 5.02 2.29 -4.04
CA LYS A 152 5.55 1.43 -5.11
C LYS A 152 6.14 2.22 -6.28
N ASP A 153 6.01 3.54 -6.25
CA ASP A 153 6.27 4.45 -7.36
C ASP A 153 7.78 4.82 -7.50
N HIS A 154 8.59 4.57 -6.45
CA HIS A 154 10.02 4.89 -6.43
C HIS A 154 10.88 3.70 -5.97
N ILE A 155 10.84 2.59 -6.72
CA ILE A 155 11.63 1.38 -6.44
C ILE A 155 12.91 1.37 -7.30
N LYS A 156 14.06 1.01 -6.71
CA LYS A 156 15.30 0.73 -7.46
C LYS A 156 15.19 -0.63 -8.16
N GLU A 157 14.69 -0.63 -9.40
CA GLU A 157 14.33 -1.84 -10.17
C GLU A 157 15.47 -2.82 -10.39
N GLU A 158 16.70 -2.31 -10.54
CA GLU A 158 17.93 -3.10 -10.67
C GLU A 158 18.16 -4.08 -9.51
N ARG A 159 17.56 -3.81 -8.34
CA ARG A 159 17.69 -4.62 -7.12
C ARG A 159 16.51 -5.57 -6.92
N LEU A 160 15.52 -5.57 -7.82
CA LEU A 160 14.38 -6.48 -7.76
C LEU A 160 14.75 -7.86 -8.29
N ARG A 161 14.29 -8.91 -7.59
CA ARG A 161 14.30 -10.28 -8.11
C ARG A 161 13.33 -10.38 -9.30
N PRO A 162 13.52 -11.30 -10.26
CA PRO A 162 12.65 -11.41 -11.44
C PRO A 162 11.14 -11.43 -11.13
N TYR A 163 10.73 -12.16 -10.09
CA TYR A 163 9.34 -12.19 -9.60
C TYR A 163 8.83 -10.81 -9.15
N ASP A 164 9.64 -10.07 -8.40
CA ASP A 164 9.25 -8.75 -7.88
C ASP A 164 9.29 -7.68 -8.99
N LYS A 165 10.20 -7.82 -9.97
CA LYS A 165 10.24 -6.97 -11.17
C LYS A 165 9.01 -7.18 -12.04
N ALA A 166 8.67 -8.43 -12.39
CA ALA A 166 7.48 -8.75 -13.17
C ALA A 166 6.20 -8.22 -12.51
N LYS A 167 6.11 -8.31 -11.18
CA LYS A 167 5.02 -7.72 -10.40
C LYS A 167 4.96 -6.19 -10.49
N HIS A 168 6.12 -5.54 -10.58
CA HIS A 168 6.22 -4.08 -10.67
C HIS A 168 5.88 -3.56 -12.07
N GLU A 169 6.26 -4.27 -13.14
CA GLU A 169 5.83 -3.92 -14.51
C GLU A 169 4.30 -3.95 -14.64
N ILE A 170 3.66 -5.01 -14.14
CA ILE A 170 2.19 -5.09 -14.08
C ILE A 170 1.60 -3.93 -13.24
N TYR A 171 2.25 -3.54 -12.14
CA TYR A 171 1.82 -2.39 -11.35
C TYR A 171 1.90 -1.08 -12.16
N LYS A 172 3.00 -0.84 -12.87
CA LYS A 172 3.19 0.36 -13.71
C LYS A 172 2.18 0.41 -14.85
N ALA A 173 2.07 -0.65 -15.63
CA ALA A 173 1.13 -0.75 -16.75
C ALA A 173 -0.31 -0.47 -16.30
N LEU A 174 -0.77 -1.13 -15.21
CA LEU A 174 -2.09 -0.86 -14.64
C LEU A 174 -2.24 0.57 -14.10
N LYS A 175 -1.17 1.17 -13.56
CA LYS A 175 -1.22 2.56 -13.06
C LYS A 175 -1.34 3.58 -14.20
N GLU A 176 -0.78 3.26 -15.36
CA GLU A 176 -0.74 4.12 -16.53
C GLU A 176 -1.98 3.96 -17.44
N GLU A 177 -2.45 2.72 -17.67
CA GLU A 177 -3.56 2.46 -18.62
C GLU A 177 -4.95 2.45 -17.98
N LEU A 178 -5.09 2.05 -16.71
CA LEU A 178 -6.40 2.07 -16.04
C LEU A 178 -7.06 3.47 -15.97
N PRO A 179 -6.33 4.60 -15.90
CA PRO A 179 -6.94 5.92 -16.04
C PRO A 179 -7.47 6.26 -17.43
N LYS A 180 -7.01 5.56 -18.49
CA LYS A 180 -7.34 5.82 -19.89
C LYS A 180 -8.41 4.87 -20.44
N ALA A 181 -8.48 3.63 -19.93
CA ALA A 181 -9.44 2.62 -20.38
C ALA A 181 -10.88 2.94 -19.94
N HIS A 182 -11.87 2.70 -20.80
CA HIS A 182 -13.30 2.88 -20.49
C HIS A 182 -14.04 1.54 -20.33
N SER A 183 -13.50 0.45 -20.87
CA SER A 183 -14.03 -0.91 -20.74
C SER A 183 -12.97 -1.94 -20.27
N TRP A 184 -13.43 -3.13 -19.90
CA TRP A 184 -12.55 -4.26 -19.55
C TRP A 184 -11.79 -4.79 -20.77
N GLU A 185 -12.36 -4.69 -21.98
CA GLU A 185 -11.70 -5.03 -23.23
C GLU A 185 -10.62 -3.98 -23.57
N ASP A 186 -10.90 -2.67 -23.45
CA ASP A 186 -9.91 -1.61 -23.69
C ASP A 186 -8.67 -1.80 -22.78
N LEU A 187 -8.92 -2.12 -21.50
CA LEU A 187 -7.86 -2.37 -20.53
C LEU A 187 -7.08 -3.65 -20.86
N LYS A 188 -7.74 -4.67 -21.41
CA LYS A 188 -7.10 -5.92 -21.83
C LYS A 188 -6.15 -5.67 -23.01
N ASP A 189 -6.61 -4.91 -23.99
CA ASP A 189 -5.85 -4.65 -25.22
C ASP A 189 -4.66 -3.73 -24.91
N ALA A 190 -4.85 -2.66 -24.12
CA ALA A 190 -3.76 -1.78 -23.67
C ALA A 190 -2.72 -2.47 -22.77
N LEU A 191 -3.08 -3.58 -22.11
CA LEU A 191 -2.14 -4.43 -21.36
C LEU A 191 -1.45 -5.47 -22.28
N ALA A 192 -2.14 -5.98 -23.29
CA ALA A 192 -1.58 -6.89 -24.28
C ALA A 192 -0.44 -6.22 -25.09
N ASP A 193 -0.56 -4.93 -25.41
CA ASP A 193 0.49 -4.11 -26.01
C ASP A 193 1.78 -4.01 -25.15
N ARG A 194 1.72 -4.44 -23.88
CA ARG A 194 2.85 -4.48 -22.92
C ARG A 194 3.24 -5.91 -22.51
N ASP A 195 2.85 -6.91 -23.30
CA ASP A 195 3.02 -8.36 -23.03
C ASP A 195 2.35 -8.84 -21.72
N ILE A 196 1.31 -8.14 -21.23
CA ILE A 196 0.60 -8.49 -19.99
C ILE A 196 -0.76 -9.12 -20.34
N ASP A 197 -0.86 -10.44 -20.16
CA ASP A 197 -2.13 -11.16 -20.31
C ASP A 197 -3.05 -10.95 -19.10
N MET A 198 -4.35 -10.73 -19.35
CA MET A 198 -5.37 -10.52 -18.32
C MET A 198 -6.48 -11.58 -18.41
N LYS A 199 -6.73 -12.27 -17.29
CA LYS A 199 -7.73 -13.34 -17.19
C LYS A 199 -8.59 -13.18 -15.93
N PHE A 200 -9.91 -13.30 -16.08
CA PHE A 200 -10.82 -13.32 -14.92
C PHE A 200 -10.66 -14.61 -14.10
N LYS A 201 -10.64 -14.47 -12.76
CA LYS A 201 -10.73 -15.59 -11.83
C LYS A 201 -12.21 -15.85 -11.54
N VAL A 202 -12.74 -16.94 -12.07
CA VAL A 202 -14.15 -17.32 -11.91
C VAL A 202 -14.32 -18.43 -10.87
N CYS A 203 -15.41 -18.40 -10.10
CA CYS A 203 -15.83 -19.48 -9.21
C CYS A 203 -16.27 -20.70 -10.02
N ARG A 204 -15.69 -21.90 -9.78
CA ARG A 204 -16.09 -23.12 -10.50
C ARG A 204 -17.55 -23.52 -10.25
N THR A 205 -18.08 -23.21 -9.07
CA THR A 205 -19.43 -23.60 -8.64
C THR A 205 -20.50 -22.57 -9.04
N THR A 206 -20.29 -21.28 -8.71
CA THR A 206 -21.30 -20.23 -8.96
C THR A 206 -21.14 -19.53 -10.31
N ARG A 207 -20.04 -19.77 -11.04
CA ARG A 207 -19.63 -19.04 -12.27
C ARG A 207 -19.47 -17.52 -12.09
N GLU A 208 -19.47 -17.01 -10.87
CA GLU A 208 -19.26 -15.59 -10.57
C GLU A 208 -17.77 -15.21 -10.64
N ILE A 209 -17.48 -13.97 -11.02
CA ILE A 209 -16.13 -13.43 -11.03
C ILE A 209 -15.69 -13.14 -9.58
N GLN A 210 -14.63 -13.82 -9.14
CA GLN A 210 -14.00 -13.64 -7.83
C GLN A 210 -12.76 -12.73 -7.86
N GLY A 211 -12.34 -12.28 -9.05
CA GLY A 211 -11.16 -11.45 -9.20
C GLY A 211 -10.63 -11.40 -10.63
N VAL A 212 -9.49 -10.74 -10.79
CA VAL A 212 -8.71 -10.72 -12.03
C VAL A 212 -7.28 -11.20 -11.75
N LYS A 213 -6.67 -11.85 -12.74
CA LYS A 213 -5.25 -12.20 -12.77
C LYS A 213 -4.57 -11.48 -13.94
N PHE A 214 -3.30 -11.16 -13.71
CA PHE A 214 -2.37 -10.62 -14.70
C PHE A 214 -1.17 -11.55 -14.80
N GLU A 215 -0.65 -11.77 -15.99
CA GLU A 215 0.49 -12.64 -16.27
C GLU A 215 1.50 -11.93 -17.15
N TYR A 216 2.78 -11.95 -16.72
CA TYR A 216 3.89 -11.29 -17.42
C TYR A 216 5.18 -12.07 -17.16
N ASN A 217 5.98 -12.33 -18.20
CA ASN A 217 7.23 -13.11 -18.15
C ASN A 217 7.09 -14.44 -17.36
N GLY A 218 5.99 -15.16 -17.57
CA GLY A 218 5.69 -16.44 -16.91
C GLY A 218 5.27 -16.34 -15.44
N PHE A 219 5.13 -15.14 -14.88
CA PHE A 219 4.67 -14.92 -13.50
C PHE A 219 3.22 -14.44 -13.47
N SER A 220 2.36 -15.15 -12.75
CA SER A 220 0.92 -14.84 -12.62
C SER A 220 0.56 -14.27 -11.24
N PHE A 221 -0.13 -13.13 -11.22
CA PHE A 221 -0.53 -12.39 -10.02
C PHE A 221 -2.02 -12.11 -10.01
N SER A 222 -2.69 -12.30 -8.87
CA SER A 222 -4.03 -11.72 -8.67
C SER A 222 -3.92 -10.20 -8.58
N GLY A 223 -4.82 -9.45 -9.20
CA GLY A 223 -4.76 -7.98 -9.18
C GLY A 223 -4.67 -7.37 -7.78
N SER A 224 -5.44 -7.91 -6.82
CA SER A 224 -5.37 -7.53 -5.40
C SER A 224 -4.03 -7.81 -4.71
N LYS A 225 -3.21 -8.73 -5.25
CA LYS A 225 -1.82 -8.98 -4.81
C LYS A 225 -0.83 -8.02 -5.48
N VAL A 226 -1.11 -7.53 -6.69
CA VAL A 226 -0.35 -6.45 -7.35
C VAL A 226 -0.54 -5.17 -6.55
N SER A 227 -1.78 -4.72 -6.38
CA SER A 227 -2.18 -3.66 -5.44
C SER A 227 -3.65 -3.76 -5.05
N ARG A 228 -4.04 -3.19 -3.90
CA ARG A 228 -5.46 -3.19 -3.49
C ARG A 228 -6.34 -2.41 -4.47
N GLU A 229 -5.80 -1.36 -5.08
CA GLU A 229 -6.49 -0.57 -6.12
C GLU A 229 -6.79 -1.41 -7.39
N PHE A 230 -6.02 -2.47 -7.63
CA PHE A 230 -6.18 -3.38 -8.79
C PHE A 230 -6.96 -4.66 -8.47
N SER A 231 -7.76 -4.68 -7.40
CA SER A 231 -8.76 -5.75 -7.22
C SER A 231 -9.90 -5.56 -8.23
N TYR A 232 -10.52 -6.65 -8.71
CA TYR A 232 -11.60 -6.62 -9.72
C TYR A 232 -12.60 -5.47 -9.49
N LEU A 233 -13.24 -5.41 -8.32
CA LEU A 233 -14.26 -4.39 -8.01
C LEU A 233 -13.74 -2.95 -8.09
N ASN A 234 -12.45 -2.71 -7.81
CA ASN A 234 -11.87 -1.37 -7.88
C ASN A 234 -11.50 -0.97 -9.31
N ILE A 235 -11.11 -1.93 -10.15
CA ILE A 235 -10.95 -1.73 -11.61
C ILE A 235 -12.33 -1.51 -12.24
N ASP A 236 -13.29 -2.37 -11.94
CA ASP A 236 -14.69 -2.33 -12.40
C ASP A 236 -15.32 -0.95 -12.14
N ASN A 237 -15.30 -0.47 -10.88
CA ASN A 237 -15.80 0.86 -10.54
C ASN A 237 -15.02 1.98 -11.26
N ARG A 238 -13.70 1.83 -11.49
CA ARG A 238 -12.89 2.87 -12.14
C ARG A 238 -13.16 2.95 -13.65
N LEU A 239 -13.41 1.82 -14.30
CA LEU A 239 -13.86 1.77 -15.69
C LEU A 239 -15.28 2.37 -15.82
N GLU A 240 -16.19 2.03 -14.89
CA GLU A 240 -17.51 2.71 -14.80
C GLU A 240 -17.35 4.24 -14.68
N GLU A 241 -16.46 4.72 -13.80
CA GLU A 241 -16.16 6.15 -13.60
C GLU A 241 -15.60 6.81 -14.87
N ASN A 242 -14.59 6.20 -15.51
CA ASN A 242 -13.97 6.73 -16.74
C ASN A 242 -14.99 6.78 -17.91
N ALA A 243 -15.84 5.77 -18.06
CA ALA A 243 -16.89 5.73 -19.09
C ALA A 243 -18.00 6.76 -18.85
N CYS A 244 -18.38 7.01 -17.59
CA CYS A 244 -19.31 8.09 -17.27
C CYS A 244 -18.71 9.48 -17.55
N ALA A 245 -17.42 9.66 -17.26
CA ALA A 245 -16.73 10.93 -17.48
C ALA A 245 -16.65 11.30 -18.96
N SER A 246 -16.27 10.36 -19.83
CA SER A 246 -16.18 10.63 -21.28
C SER A 246 -17.54 10.95 -21.92
N LEU A 247 -18.63 10.30 -21.47
CA LEU A 247 -19.99 10.63 -21.88
C LEU A 247 -20.44 12.04 -21.44
N LEU A 248 -19.98 12.51 -20.28
CA LEU A 248 -20.27 13.87 -19.78
C LEU A 248 -19.39 14.95 -20.43
N GLU A 249 -18.23 14.59 -20.98
CA GLU A 249 -17.41 15.50 -21.80
C GLU A 249 -17.93 15.61 -23.23
N SER A 250 -18.31 14.49 -23.87
CA SER A 250 -18.90 14.51 -25.22
C SER A 250 -20.24 15.26 -25.26
N ALA A 251 -21.09 15.08 -24.24
CA ALA A 251 -22.35 15.83 -24.10
C ALA A 251 -22.17 17.36 -23.94
N LYS A 252 -20.96 17.85 -23.62
CA LYS A 252 -20.64 19.29 -23.55
C LYS A 252 -20.10 19.87 -24.86
N GLN A 253 -19.88 19.05 -25.89
CA GLN A 253 -19.16 19.44 -27.11
C GLN A 253 -19.99 19.40 -28.41
N GLU A 254 -21.27 19.02 -28.37
CA GLU A 254 -22.14 19.09 -29.56
C GLU A 254 -22.65 20.54 -29.86
N PRO A 255 -22.92 20.87 -31.14
CA PRO A 255 -22.55 22.19 -31.65
C PRO A 255 -23.71 23.19 -31.80
N LYS A 256 -23.37 24.49 -31.80
CA LYS A 256 -24.22 25.56 -32.33
C LYS A 256 -24.47 25.35 -33.83
N GLN A 257 -25.60 24.76 -34.20
CA GLN A 257 -26.01 24.68 -35.60
C GLN A 257 -26.44 26.06 -36.13
N GLN A 258 -25.73 26.49 -37.17
CA GLN A 258 -26.16 27.30 -38.32
C GLN A 258 -27.43 28.15 -38.16
N LYS A 259 -27.26 29.47 -38.15
CA LYS A 259 -28.22 30.39 -38.77
C LYS A 259 -27.64 30.86 -40.10
N GLU A 260 -28.17 30.34 -41.19
CA GLU A 260 -28.03 30.98 -42.50
C GLU A 260 -28.86 32.26 -42.52
N GLU A 261 -28.37 33.28 -43.22
CA GLU A 261 -29.09 34.52 -43.44
C GLU A 261 -30.15 34.34 -44.53
N VAL A 262 -31.40 34.71 -44.26
CA VAL A 262 -32.36 35.08 -45.30
C VAL A 262 -33.00 36.41 -44.93
N GLN A 263 -32.96 37.35 -45.88
CA GLN A 263 -33.40 38.73 -45.69
C GLN A 263 -34.92 38.88 -45.67
N GLN A 264 -35.36 40.04 -45.16
CA GLN A 264 -36.76 40.43 -45.00
C GLN A 264 -37.53 40.50 -46.33
N ASN A 265 -38.82 40.20 -46.30
CA ASN A 265 -39.84 41.03 -46.95
C ASN A 265 -41.20 40.87 -46.25
N VAL A 266 -42.05 41.89 -46.35
CA VAL A 266 -43.27 42.09 -45.54
C VAL A 266 -44.52 42.05 -46.41
N SER A 267 -45.57 41.35 -45.97
CA SER A 267 -46.97 41.75 -46.18
C SER A 267 -47.97 40.97 -45.30
N HIS A 268 -49.05 41.64 -44.89
CA HIS A 268 -50.23 41.13 -44.18
C HIS A 268 -51.08 40.20 -45.09
N SER A 269 -51.97 39.31 -44.61
CA SER A 269 -53.07 39.53 -43.65
C SER A 269 -53.77 38.22 -43.20
N ASP A 270 -54.29 38.22 -41.97
CA ASP A 270 -55.56 37.66 -41.39
C ASP A 270 -56.33 36.53 -42.15
N ASP A 271 -57.04 35.57 -41.54
CA ASP A 271 -57.38 35.22 -40.15
C ASP A 271 -57.74 33.70 -40.10
N SER A 272 -58.16 32.98 -39.04
CA SER A 272 -58.51 33.30 -37.64
C SER A 272 -58.40 32.05 -36.74
N PHE A 273 -58.08 32.24 -35.45
CA PHE A 273 -58.83 31.72 -34.27
C PHE A 273 -58.06 32.01 -32.99
N GLY A 274 -58.54 32.97 -32.19
CA GLY A 274 -57.87 33.42 -30.97
C GLY A 274 -58.44 32.84 -29.68
N PHE A 275 -57.57 32.68 -28.68
CA PHE A 275 -57.87 32.94 -27.27
C PHE A 275 -56.62 33.53 -26.63
N ASN A 276 -56.69 34.75 -26.08
CA ASN A 276 -55.55 35.39 -25.43
C ASN A 276 -56.00 36.28 -24.26
N LEU A 277 -55.71 35.85 -23.03
CA LEU A 277 -55.67 36.66 -21.81
C LEU A 277 -54.97 35.83 -20.72
N GLY A 278 -53.90 36.27 -20.06
CA GLY A 278 -53.11 37.49 -20.24
C GLY A 278 -51.75 37.36 -19.55
N LEU A 279 -50.98 38.45 -19.51
CA LEU A 279 -49.60 38.48 -18.98
C LEU A 279 -49.49 38.02 -17.51
N LEU A 280 -48.55 37.12 -17.23
CA LEU A 280 -47.72 37.20 -16.04
C LEU A 280 -46.25 37.02 -16.43
N ASN A 281 -45.50 38.13 -16.41
CA ASN A 281 -44.05 38.10 -16.37
C ASN A 281 -43.65 37.52 -15.00
N GLY A 282 -43.16 36.29 -14.97
CA GLY A 282 -42.76 35.61 -13.73
C GLY A 282 -41.46 34.85 -13.91
N ASN A 283 -40.36 35.43 -13.42
CA ASN A 283 -39.08 34.72 -13.37
C ASN A 283 -39.22 33.46 -12.49
N SER A 284 -39.20 32.28 -13.11
CA SER A 284 -39.04 31.01 -12.40
C SER A 284 -38.00 30.16 -13.11
N SER A 285 -36.74 30.37 -12.73
CA SER A 285 -35.63 29.47 -13.07
C SER A 285 -35.81 28.16 -12.31
N TYR A 286 -36.63 27.25 -12.83
CA TYR A 286 -36.80 25.93 -12.24
C TYR A 286 -35.50 25.13 -12.38
N ASP A 287 -34.95 24.74 -11.23
CA ASP A 287 -33.67 24.06 -11.09
C ASP A 287 -33.78 22.58 -11.53
N ALA A 288 -33.74 22.35 -12.84
CA ALA A 288 -33.75 21.01 -13.43
C ALA A 288 -32.49 20.21 -13.01
N THR A 289 -31.36 20.89 -12.83
CA THR A 289 -30.07 20.28 -12.47
C THR A 289 -30.07 19.62 -11.09
N ALA A 290 -30.59 20.29 -10.06
CA ALA A 290 -30.62 19.71 -8.72
C ALA A 290 -31.59 18.51 -8.60
N ALA A 291 -32.67 18.50 -9.38
CA ALA A 291 -33.62 17.39 -9.40
C ALA A 291 -32.99 16.11 -9.99
N GLU A 292 -32.29 16.23 -11.11
CA GLU A 292 -31.59 15.12 -11.76
C GLU A 292 -30.40 14.62 -10.91
N GLU A 293 -29.62 15.53 -10.31
CA GLU A 293 -28.52 15.15 -9.41
C GLU A 293 -29.03 14.46 -8.13
N ALA A 294 -30.17 14.91 -7.57
CA ALA A 294 -30.81 14.26 -6.43
C ALA A 294 -31.34 12.87 -6.78
N GLU A 295 -31.92 12.68 -7.97
CA GLU A 295 -32.37 11.37 -8.44
C GLU A 295 -31.19 10.42 -8.70
N PHE A 296 -30.12 10.89 -9.35
CA PHE A 296 -28.88 10.13 -9.53
C PHE A 296 -28.28 9.67 -8.19
N ASN A 297 -28.16 10.58 -7.23
CA ASN A 297 -27.69 10.27 -5.87
C ASN A 297 -28.60 9.27 -5.14
N ARG A 298 -29.92 9.34 -5.35
CA ARG A 298 -30.90 8.38 -4.82
C ARG A 298 -30.75 7.00 -5.48
N LEU A 299 -30.47 6.95 -6.78
CA LEU A 299 -30.20 5.72 -7.55
C LEU A 299 -28.90 5.05 -7.10
N MET A 300 -27.84 5.82 -6.89
CA MET A 300 -26.54 5.33 -6.40
C MET A 300 -26.61 4.87 -4.94
N LYS A 301 -27.37 5.56 -4.07
CA LYS A 301 -27.68 5.08 -2.71
C LYS A 301 -28.48 3.77 -2.73
N LYS A 302 -29.48 3.61 -3.63
CA LYS A 302 -30.22 2.35 -3.82
C LYS A 302 -29.32 1.20 -4.33
N LYS A 303 -28.42 1.45 -5.29
CA LYS A 303 -27.42 0.46 -5.75
C LYS A 303 -26.47 0.03 -4.61
N LYS A 304 -25.93 0.97 -3.84
CA LYS A 304 -25.09 0.67 -2.65
C LYS A 304 -25.86 -0.11 -1.57
N ALA A 305 -27.14 0.18 -1.34
CA ALA A 305 -27.98 -0.55 -0.40
C ALA A 305 -28.27 -2.00 -0.83
N LYS A 306 -28.58 -2.24 -2.12
CA LYS A 306 -28.72 -3.61 -2.65
C LYS A 306 -27.41 -4.39 -2.55
N ARG A 307 -26.26 -3.81 -2.89
CA ARG A 307 -24.93 -4.45 -2.77
C ARG A 307 -24.59 -4.87 -1.32
N LYS A 308 -25.11 -4.21 -0.28
CA LYS A 308 -24.94 -4.62 1.14
C LYS A 308 -25.79 -5.81 1.58
N ARG A 309 -26.89 -6.13 0.89
CA ARG A 309 -27.77 -7.27 1.26
C ARG A 309 -27.28 -8.63 0.73
N GLY A 310 -26.31 -8.66 -0.19
CA GLY A 310 -25.79 -9.88 -0.81
C GLY A 310 -24.60 -10.55 -0.09
N PHE A 311 -24.09 -9.95 1.00
CA PHE A 311 -23.03 -10.55 1.81
C PHE A 311 -23.57 -10.90 3.20
N HIS A 312 -23.81 -12.19 3.43
CA HIS A 312 -23.68 -12.80 4.76
C HIS A 312 -22.38 -13.61 4.79
N LEU A 313 -21.84 -13.76 6.00
CA LEU A 313 -20.57 -14.43 6.31
C LEU A 313 -20.62 -15.94 6.03
#